data_AF-A0AAI9WB16-F1
#
_entry.id   AF-A0AAI9WB16-F1
#
_cell.length_a   1.000
_cell.length_b   1.000
_cell.length_c   1.000
_cell.angle_alpha   90.00
_cell.angle_beta   90.00
_cell.angle_gamma   90.00
#
_symmetry.space_group_name_H-M   'P 1'
#
loop_
_entity.id
_entity.type
_entity.pdbx_description
1 polymer ?
#
loop_
_entity_poly.entity_id
_entity_poly.type
_entity_poly.pdbx_seq_one_letter_code
_entity_poly.pdbx_strand_id
1 'polypeptide(L)'
;MSMYSRLTFDNDTRKVEKALKKYEDKKTEALVLLAEIDMLEKMEDVQDAELWKRQSMKEKLVAVERQRRDLVELVTDYVEKHGNQDLYVYTELLQELERDKAK
;
A
#
# COMPACT_ATOMS: atom_id res chain seq x y z
N MET A 1 -58.60 28.42 38.41
CA MET A 1 -57.13 28.41 38.62
C MET A 1 -56.61 29.83 38.47
N SER A 2 -55.79 30.30 39.41
CA SER A 2 -55.26 31.68 39.44
C SER A 2 -54.20 31.92 38.34
N MET A 3 -54.19 33.13 37.76
CA MET A 3 -53.22 33.54 36.72
C MET A 3 -51.75 33.37 37.14
N TYR A 4 -51.46 33.51 38.44
CA TYR A 4 -50.12 33.28 38.99
C TYR A 4 -49.62 31.85 38.79
N SER A 5 -50.52 30.86 38.83
CA SER A 5 -50.17 29.44 38.62
C SER A 5 -49.85 29.11 37.16
N ARG A 6 -50.40 29.87 36.20
CA ARG A 6 -50.06 29.76 34.77
C ARG A 6 -48.69 30.38 34.48
N LEU A 7 -48.41 31.55 35.04
CA LEU A 7 -47.13 32.24 34.86
C LEU A 7 -45.93 31.45 35.40
N THR A 8 -46.07 30.78 36.54
CA THR A 8 -45.01 29.92 37.08
C THR A 8 -44.79 28.67 36.23
N PHE A 9 -45.88 28.04 35.77
CA PHE A 9 -45.84 26.87 34.90
C PHE A 9 -45.13 27.18 33.58
N ASP A 10 -45.50 28.28 32.91
CA ASP A 10 -44.88 28.72 31.65
C ASP A 10 -43.39 29.04 31.81
N ASN A 11 -42.99 29.59 32.96
CA ASN A 11 -41.59 29.92 33.23
C ASN A 11 -40.74 28.67 33.48
N ASP A 12 -41.30 27.66 34.14
CA ASP A 12 -40.61 26.39 34.39
C ASP A 12 -40.54 25.53 33.11
N THR A 13 -41.55 25.54 32.24
CA THR A 13 -41.47 24.88 30.92
C THR A 13 -40.36 25.47 30.06
N ARG A 14 -40.22 26.81 30.02
CA ARG A 14 -39.12 27.48 29.29
C ARG A 14 -37.73 27.12 29.82
N LYS A 15 -37.58 26.86 31.12
CA LYS A 15 -36.30 26.41 31.69
C LYS A 15 -35.97 24.99 31.23
N VAL A 16 -36.97 24.10 31.22
CA VAL A 16 -36.81 22.72 30.74
C VAL A 16 -36.45 22.69 29.26
N GLU A 17 -37.13 23.46 28.41
CA GLU A 17 -36.80 23.57 26.98
C GLU A 17 -35.37 24.06 26.74
N LYS A 18 -34.91 25.06 27.51
CA LYS A 18 -33.52 25.54 27.45
C LYS A 18 -32.51 24.48 27.89
N ALA A 19 -32.82 23.71 28.93
CA ALA A 19 -31.95 22.63 29.39
C ALA A 19 -31.90 21.49 28.38
N LEU A 20 -33.04 21.14 27.77
CA LEU A 20 -33.16 20.13 26.73
C LEU A 20 -32.35 20.54 25.49
N LYS A 21 -32.46 21.79 25.06
CA LYS A 21 -31.69 22.33 23.94
C LYS A 21 -30.18 22.25 24.20
N LYS A 22 -29.72 22.66 25.39
CA LYS A 22 -28.31 22.54 25.78
C LYS A 22 -27.82 21.09 25.81
N TYR A 23 -28.68 20.15 26.19
CA TYR A 23 -28.36 18.73 26.17
C TYR A 23 -28.21 18.21 24.73
N GLU A 24 -29.14 18.56 23.83
CA GLU A 24 -29.06 18.17 22.41
C GLU A 24 -27.84 18.80 21.72
N ASP A 25 -27.50 20.06 22.04
CA ASP A 25 -26.31 20.72 21.50
C ASP A 25 -25.03 19.95 21.92
N LYS A 26 -24.90 19.60 23.21
CA LYS A 26 -23.77 18.82 23.73
C LYS A 26 -23.70 17.41 23.16
N LYS A 27 -24.85 16.75 22.99
CA LYS A 27 -24.95 15.43 22.36
C LYS A 27 -24.49 15.50 20.91
N THR A 28 -24.85 16.55 20.19
CA THR A 28 -24.40 16.78 18.81
C THR A 28 -22.89 16.99 18.76
N GLU A 29 -22.33 17.81 19.65
CA GLU A 29 -20.88 18.01 19.80
C GLU A 29 -20.14 16.68 20.06
N ALA A 30 -20.66 15.86 20.98
CA ALA A 30 -20.07 14.55 21.29
C ALA A 30 -20.12 13.59 20.10
N LEU A 31 -21.19 13.61 19.30
CA LEU A 31 -21.29 12.80 18.09
C LEU A 31 -20.29 13.22 17.00
N VAL A 32 -20.05 14.53 16.85
CA VAL A 32 -19.03 15.03 15.92
C VAL A 32 -17.64 14.56 16.32
N LEU A 33 -17.28 14.66 17.61
CA LEU A 33 -15.99 14.18 18.12
C LEU A 33 -15.81 12.67 17.92
N LEU A 34 -16.85 11.87 18.12
CA LEU A 34 -16.81 10.44 17.85
C LEU A 34 -16.56 10.12 16.38
N ALA A 35 -17.16 10.89 15.47
CA ALA A 35 -16.93 10.74 14.04
C ALA A 35 -15.49 11.11 13.64
N GLU A 36 -14.92 12.15 14.25
CA GLU A 36 -13.52 12.54 14.03
C GLU A 36 -12.54 11.45 14.51
N ILE A 37 -12.81 10.84 15.67
CA ILE A 37 -11.99 9.72 16.19
C ILE A 37 -12.05 8.51 15.24
N ASP A 38 -13.23 8.10 14.79
CA ASP A 38 -13.40 6.98 13.85
C ASP A 38 -12.70 7.26 12.50
N MET A 39 -12.67 8.52 12.05
CA MET A 39 -11.89 8.91 10.87
C MET A 39 -10.38 8.79 11.10
N LEU A 40 -9.88 9.19 12.28
CA LEU A 40 -8.46 9.10 12.61
C LEU A 40 -8.00 7.64 12.75
N GLU A 41 -8.78 6.78 13.42
CA GLU A 41 -8.50 5.34 13.53
C GLU A 41 -8.39 4.68 12.15
N LYS A 42 -9.31 5.01 11.22
CA LYS A 42 -9.24 4.52 9.83
C LYS A 42 -8.01 5.03 9.06
N MET A 43 -7.53 6.23 9.37
CA MET A 43 -6.31 6.76 8.74
C MET A 43 -5.04 6.05 9.25
N GLU A 44 -5.01 5.66 10.52
CA GLU A 44 -3.92 4.88 11.13
C GLU A 44 -3.81 3.48 10.47
N ASP A 45 -4.94 2.77 10.31
CA ASP A 45 -5.00 1.49 9.62
C ASP A 45 -4.46 1.54 8.17
N VAL A 46 -4.74 2.63 7.46
CA VAL A 46 -4.26 2.84 6.08
C VAL A 46 -2.75 3.08 6.05
N GLN A 47 -2.20 3.84 7.00
CA GLN A 47 -0.75 4.04 7.10
C GLN A 47 -0.01 2.73 7.39
N ASP A 48 -0.54 1.92 8.30
CA ASP A 48 0.04 0.60 8.60
C ASP A 48 -0.02 -0.33 7.39
N ALA A 49 -1.15 -0.39 6.69
CA ALA A 49 -1.27 -1.16 5.45
C ALA A 49 -0.28 -0.70 4.37
N GLU A 50 -0.03 0.62 4.26
CA GLU A 50 0.95 1.16 3.33
C GLU A 50 2.39 0.78 3.70
N LEU A 51 2.73 0.83 4.99
CA LEU A 51 4.02 0.39 5.51
C LEU A 51 4.28 -1.09 5.21
N TRP A 52 3.29 -1.96 5.45
CA TRP A 52 3.37 -3.39 5.10
C TRP A 52 3.56 -3.61 3.60
N LYS A 53 2.86 -2.86 2.76
CA LYS A 53 2.99 -2.95 1.30
C LYS A 53 4.38 -2.51 0.84
N ARG A 54 4.94 -1.44 1.41
CA ARG A 54 6.30 -0.96 1.13
C ARG A 54 7.35 -1.99 1.55
N GLN A 55 7.21 -2.57 2.74
CA GLN A 55 8.10 -3.63 3.22
C GLN A 55 8.07 -4.86 2.30
N SER A 56 6.87 -5.33 1.93
CA SER A 56 6.69 -6.45 1.00
C SER A 56 7.32 -6.17 -0.38
N MET A 57 7.19 -4.95 -0.91
CA MET A 57 7.82 -4.60 -2.19
C MET A 57 9.34 -4.53 -2.09
N LYS A 58 9.90 -4.07 -0.96
CA LYS A 58 11.34 -4.10 -0.72
C LYS A 58 11.89 -5.53 -0.72
N GLU A 59 11.21 -6.47 -0.08
CA GLU A 59 11.59 -7.88 -0.09
C GLU A 59 11.55 -8.49 -1.50
N LYS A 60 10.50 -8.17 -2.28
CA LYS A 60 10.40 -8.60 -3.68
C LYS A 60 11.52 -8.04 -4.55
N LEU A 61 11.88 -6.77 -4.38
CA LEU A 61 13.03 -6.16 -5.08
C LEU A 61 14.34 -6.89 -4.75
N VAL A 62 14.59 -7.20 -3.48
CA VAL A 62 15.78 -7.97 -3.07
C VAL A 62 15.80 -9.35 -3.71
N ALA A 63 14.66 -10.04 -3.80
CA ALA A 63 14.57 -11.35 -4.45
C ALA A 63 14.89 -11.27 -5.95
N VAL A 64 14.34 -10.28 -6.66
CA VAL A 64 14.62 -10.06 -8.09
C VAL A 64 16.11 -9.76 -8.33
N GLU A 65 16.74 -8.95 -7.48
CA GLU A 65 18.18 -8.65 -7.58
C GLU A 65 19.07 -9.87 -7.31
N ARG A 66 18.61 -10.85 -6.52
CA ARG A 66 19.29 -12.14 -6.35
C ARG A 66 19.17 -12.99 -7.62
N GLN A 67 17.94 -13.16 -8.13
CA GLN A 67 17.72 -13.89 -9.39
C GLN A 67 18.51 -13.30 -10.55
N ARG A 68 18.62 -11.96 -10.65
CA ARG A 68 19.44 -11.32 -11.67
C ARG A 68 20.91 -11.72 -11.54
N ARG A 69 21.45 -11.76 -10.31
CA ARG A 69 22.84 -12.18 -10.05
C ARG A 69 23.05 -13.64 -10.44
N ASP A 70 22.17 -14.52 -10.02
CA ASP A 70 22.27 -15.96 -10.32
C ASP A 70 22.23 -16.21 -11.84
N LEU A 71 21.38 -15.47 -12.58
CA LEU A 71 21.32 -15.54 -14.04
C LEU A 71 22.61 -15.03 -14.70
N VAL A 72 23.17 -13.93 -14.19
CA VAL A 72 24.43 -13.39 -14.71
C VAL A 72 25.57 -14.38 -14.50
N GLU A 73 25.63 -15.01 -13.33
CA GLU A 73 26.63 -16.05 -13.03
C GLU A 73 26.46 -17.24 -14.00
N LEU A 74 25.23 -17.73 -14.18
CA LEU A 74 24.96 -18.86 -15.08
C LEU A 74 25.33 -18.57 -16.54
N VAL A 75 25.05 -17.36 -17.03
CA VAL A 75 25.45 -16.93 -18.37
C VAL A 75 26.97 -16.81 -18.48
N THR A 76 27.63 -16.26 -17.47
CA THR A 76 29.09 -16.11 -17.43
C THR A 76 29.76 -17.49 -17.47
N ASP A 77 29.32 -18.41 -16.62
CA ASP A 77 29.78 -19.81 -16.59
C ASP A 77 29.60 -20.52 -17.93
N TYR A 78 28.45 -20.31 -18.58
CA TYR A 78 28.17 -20.90 -19.89
C TYR A 78 29.16 -20.37 -20.95
N VAL A 79 29.38 -19.05 -20.99
CA VAL A 79 30.32 -18.41 -21.92
C VAL A 79 31.76 -18.86 -21.63
N GLU A 80 32.17 -18.98 -20.38
CA GLU A 80 33.51 -19.46 -20.05
C GLU A 80 33.73 -20.93 -20.47
N LYS A 81 32.73 -21.79 -20.28
CA LYS A 81 32.82 -23.21 -20.63
C LYS A 81 32.76 -23.47 -22.12
N HIS A 82 31.88 -22.76 -22.83
CA HIS A 82 31.55 -23.08 -24.22
C HIS A 82 31.99 -22.01 -25.22
N GLY A 83 32.24 -20.77 -24.79
CA GLY A 83 32.52 -19.65 -25.69
C GLY A 83 33.75 -19.84 -26.57
N ASN A 84 34.80 -20.50 -26.09
CA ASN A 84 35.99 -20.82 -26.90
C ASN A 84 35.83 -22.12 -27.72
N GLN A 85 35.11 -23.12 -27.19
CA GLN A 85 34.87 -24.38 -27.89
C GLN A 85 33.90 -24.20 -29.07
N ASP A 86 32.83 -23.44 -28.88
CA ASP A 86 31.87 -23.13 -29.93
C ASP A 86 32.54 -22.32 -31.04
N LEU A 87 33.38 -21.34 -30.70
CA LEU A 87 34.13 -20.56 -31.69
C LEU A 87 35.05 -21.45 -32.54
N TYR A 88 35.73 -22.41 -31.91
CA TYR A 88 36.60 -23.37 -32.59
C TYR A 88 35.81 -24.30 -33.52
N VAL A 89 34.68 -24.84 -33.05
CA VAL A 89 33.81 -25.72 -33.86
C VAL A 89 33.21 -24.95 -35.04
N TYR A 90 32.77 -23.70 -34.82
CA TYR A 90 32.27 -22.86 -35.91
C TYR A 90 33.37 -22.48 -36.91
N THR A 91 34.61 -22.26 -36.48
CA THR A 91 35.73 -21.98 -37.39
C THR A 91 36.17 -23.20 -38.18
N GLU A 92 36.18 -24.40 -37.59
CA GLU A 92 36.43 -25.65 -38.33
C GLU A 92 35.34 -25.90 -39.39
N LEU A 93 34.07 -25.74 -39.03
CA LEU A 93 32.94 -25.91 -39.95
C LEU A 93 32.99 -24.88 -41.10
N LEU A 94 33.42 -23.65 -40.82
CA LEU A 94 33.61 -22.62 -41.84
C LEU A 94 34.73 -22.98 -42.82
N GLN A 95 35.85 -23.50 -42.32
CA GLN A 95 36.96 -23.97 -43.17
C GLN A 95 36.56 -25.18 -44.02
N GLU A 96 35.74 -26.10 -43.51
CA GLU A 96 35.20 -27.22 -44.30
C GLU A 96 34.29 -26.71 -45.42
N LEU A 97 33.39 -25.77 -45.14
CA LEU A 97 32.50 -25.17 -46.14
C LEU A 97 33.26 -24.37 -47.22
N GLU A 98 34.35 -23.68 -46.85
CA GLU A 98 35.21 -22.99 -47.81
C GLU A 98 35.98 -23.96 -48.72
N ARG A 99 36.43 -25.11 -48.19
CA ARG A 99 37.09 -26.16 -48.98
C ARG A 99 36.12 -26.86 -49.93
N ASP A 100 34.87 -27.08 -49.52
CA ASP A 100 33.84 -27.70 -50.37
C ASP A 100 33.40 -26.80 -51.53
N LYS A 101 33.49 -25.47 -51.38
CA LYS A 101 33.25 -24.50 -52.47
C LYS A 101 34.38 -24.41 -53.51
N ALA A 102 35.55 -24.98 -53.24
CA ALA A 102 36.72 -24.89 -54.12
C ALA A 102 36.80 -25.99 -55.20
N LYS A 103 35.72 -26.76 -55.40
CA LYS A 103 35.53 -27.68 -56.54
C LYS A 103 34.53 -27.11 -57.53
#